data_AF-A0A9P9XV58-F1
#
_entry.id   AF-A0A9P9XV58-F1
#
_cell.length_a   1.000
_cell.length_b   1.000
_cell.length_c   1.000
_cell.angle_alpha   90.00
_cell.angle_beta   90.00
_cell.angle_gamma   90.00
#
_symmetry.space_group_name_H-M   'P 1'
#
loop_
_entity.id
_entity.type
_entity.pdbx_description
1 polymer ?
#
loop_
_entity_poly.entity_id
_entity_poly.type
_entity_poly.pdbx_seq_one_letter_code
_entity_poly.pdbx_strand_id
1 'polypeptide(L)'
;MDQSHIDALLARHLLLLDEYTQLRDRLAKLQSNMFYQLARANFETQRGFRYGSDQYDARMKASRQLQIFEDAEDGMTWTIGDAIPDAEPEKEEHEEEGEEVTSHDDKLAEELEGKLGISDDGVEAESEEPAPHAEQQRKLGDPLRWYGLFPPTSLRTAQSASREAVHEVIPRLVTVDAKMQRLEIEIRRARKKRAKTEEKKSKVKATKSAAVGASV
;
A
#
# COMPACT_ATOMS: atom_id res chain seq x y z
N MET A 1 -28.91 3.73 -26.54
CA MET A 1 -27.50 4.03 -26.15
C MET A 1 -27.20 5.40 -26.67
N ASP A 2 -27.57 6.36 -25.86
CA ASP A 2 -28.03 7.65 -26.34
C ASP A 2 -27.03 8.72 -25.90
N GLN A 3 -27.05 9.87 -26.56
CA GLN A 3 -25.97 10.85 -26.42
C GLN A 3 -25.79 11.29 -24.95
N SER A 4 -26.90 11.45 -24.22
CA SER A 4 -26.97 11.71 -22.78
C SER A 4 -26.18 10.74 -21.90
N HIS A 5 -26.05 9.46 -22.25
CA HIS A 5 -25.24 8.51 -21.46
C HIS A 5 -23.74 8.75 -21.66
N ILE A 6 -23.31 9.12 -22.88
CA ILE A 6 -21.92 9.50 -23.13
C ILE A 6 -21.61 10.83 -22.42
N ASP A 7 -22.53 11.78 -22.44
CA ASP A 7 -22.37 13.08 -21.78
C ASP A 7 -22.33 12.95 -20.25
N ALA A 8 -23.14 12.07 -19.66
CA ALA A 8 -23.10 11.77 -18.22
C ALA A 8 -21.76 11.13 -17.78
N LEU A 9 -21.20 10.21 -18.58
CA LEU A 9 -19.88 9.64 -18.31
C LEU A 9 -18.77 10.70 -18.42
N LEU A 10 -18.86 11.61 -19.41
CA LEU A 10 -17.93 12.74 -19.55
C LEU A 10 -18.03 13.71 -18.38
N ALA A 11 -19.23 14.03 -17.90
CA ALA A 11 -19.43 14.86 -16.72
C ALA A 11 -18.80 14.23 -15.46
N ARG A 12 -18.99 12.92 -15.22
CA ARG A 12 -18.35 12.20 -14.11
C ARG A 12 -16.81 12.19 -14.23
N HIS A 13 -16.28 12.02 -15.43
CA HIS A 13 -14.84 12.08 -15.69
C HIS A 13 -14.25 13.48 -15.42
N LEU A 14 -14.95 14.56 -15.80
CA LEU A 14 -14.52 15.93 -15.51
C LEU A 14 -14.52 16.26 -14.01
N LEU A 15 -15.47 15.73 -13.24
CA LEU A 15 -15.48 15.87 -11.77
C LEU A 15 -14.31 15.13 -11.11
N LEU A 16 -13.98 13.91 -11.56
CA LEU A 16 -12.80 13.19 -11.08
C LEU A 16 -11.49 13.89 -11.49
N LEU A 17 -11.45 14.55 -12.65
CA LEU A 17 -10.28 15.32 -13.09
C LEU A 17 -10.03 16.56 -12.23
N ASP A 18 -11.11 17.22 -11.76
CA ASP A 18 -11.02 18.33 -10.80
C ASP A 18 -10.58 17.84 -9.40
N GLU A 19 -11.14 16.74 -8.89
CA GLU A 19 -10.67 16.11 -7.65
C GLU A 19 -9.18 15.72 -7.75
N TYR A 20 -8.76 15.16 -8.89
CA TYR A 20 -7.38 14.77 -9.16
C TYR A 20 -6.41 15.96 -9.17
N THR A 21 -6.75 17.07 -9.83
CA THR A 21 -5.88 18.26 -9.83
C THR A 21 -5.78 18.87 -8.44
N GLN A 22 -6.89 18.98 -7.70
CA GLN A 22 -6.90 19.45 -6.31
C GLN A 22 -6.05 18.57 -5.38
N LEU A 23 -6.09 17.25 -5.53
CA LEU A 23 -5.25 16.31 -4.79
C LEU A 23 -3.76 16.46 -5.14
N ARG A 24 -3.40 16.67 -6.42
CA ARG A 24 -2.01 16.95 -6.82
C ARG A 24 -1.51 18.28 -6.25
N ASP A 25 -2.37 19.30 -6.22
CA ASP A 25 -2.08 20.59 -5.62
C ASP A 25 -1.85 20.50 -4.10
N ARG A 26 -2.66 19.70 -3.39
CA ARG A 26 -2.45 19.41 -1.95
C ARG A 26 -1.14 18.65 -1.75
N LEU A 27 -0.85 17.65 -2.59
CA LEU A 27 0.39 16.86 -2.51
C LEU A 27 1.63 17.75 -2.71
N ALA A 28 1.62 18.64 -3.70
CA ALA A 28 2.72 19.56 -3.96
C ALA A 28 2.95 20.54 -2.79
N LYS A 29 1.87 21.04 -2.17
CA LYS A 29 1.92 21.91 -0.98
C LYS A 29 2.51 21.17 0.24
N LEU A 30 2.11 19.90 0.46
CA LEU A 30 2.66 19.08 1.54
C LEU A 30 4.13 18.72 1.30
N GLN A 31 4.50 18.30 0.09
CA GLN A 31 5.88 17.96 -0.25
C GLN A 31 6.81 19.17 -0.16
N SER A 32 6.42 20.34 -0.69
CA SER A 32 7.23 21.56 -0.60
C SER A 32 7.41 22.04 0.85
N ASN A 33 6.36 21.97 1.68
CA ASN A 33 6.48 22.23 3.13
C ASN A 33 7.42 21.21 3.79
N MET A 34 7.22 19.91 3.57
CA MET A 34 8.07 18.83 4.11
C MET A 34 9.55 19.04 3.77
N PHE A 35 9.89 19.29 2.50
CA PHE A 35 11.27 19.55 2.08
C PHE A 35 11.83 20.86 2.64
N TYR A 36 11.04 21.92 2.73
CA TYR A 36 11.45 23.18 3.36
C TYR A 36 11.75 22.99 4.86
N GLN A 37 10.89 22.29 5.60
CA GLN A 37 11.09 22.03 7.03
C GLN A 37 12.29 21.09 7.27
N LEU A 38 12.51 20.09 6.40
CA LEU A 38 13.69 19.23 6.44
C LEU A 38 14.99 20.00 6.14
N ALA A 39 14.98 20.88 5.13
CA ALA A 39 16.11 21.75 4.81
C ALA A 39 16.41 22.73 5.96
N ARG A 40 15.37 23.28 6.59
CA ARG A 40 15.47 24.12 7.78
C ARG A 40 16.07 23.36 8.97
N ALA A 41 15.59 22.15 9.26
CA ALA A 41 16.14 21.30 10.31
C ALA A 41 17.64 21.01 10.07
N ASN A 42 18.01 20.72 8.82
CA ASN A 42 19.39 20.51 8.36
C ASN A 42 20.28 21.76 8.33
N PHE A 43 19.72 22.95 8.56
CA PHE A 43 20.45 24.21 8.72
C PHE A 43 20.54 24.61 10.20
N GLU A 44 19.52 24.29 11.00
CA GLU A 44 19.49 24.50 12.46
C GLU A 44 20.44 23.51 13.21
N THR A 45 20.91 22.44 12.56
CA THR A 45 21.84 21.45 13.15
C THR A 45 23.29 21.92 13.25
N GLN A 46 23.70 22.25 14.47
CA GLN A 46 25.10 22.48 14.80
C GLN A 46 25.91 21.16 14.76
N ARG A 47 27.23 21.25 14.50
CA ARG A 47 28.19 20.12 14.30
C ARG A 47 28.10 19.35 12.97
N GLY A 48 27.42 19.86 11.95
CA GLY A 48 27.41 19.23 10.61
C GLY A 48 26.58 17.95 10.50
N PHE A 49 25.73 17.69 11.51
CA PHE A 49 24.76 16.61 11.51
C PHE A 49 23.65 16.87 10.47
N ARG A 50 23.25 15.84 9.73
CA ARG A 50 22.17 15.90 8.73
C ARG A 50 21.13 14.82 9.04
N TYR A 51 19.86 15.22 9.10
CA TYR A 51 18.72 14.31 9.10
C TYR A 51 18.60 13.66 7.72
N GLY A 52 18.73 12.34 7.67
CA GLY A 52 18.81 11.54 6.46
C GLY A 52 19.06 10.06 6.79
N SER A 53 19.10 9.23 5.74
CA SER A 53 19.23 7.76 5.84
C SER A 53 20.45 7.28 6.60
N ASP A 54 21.51 8.08 6.63
CA ASP A 54 22.83 7.71 7.17
C ASP A 54 22.82 7.61 8.71
N GLN A 55 21.69 7.93 9.35
CA GLN A 55 21.43 7.79 10.78
C GLN A 55 20.39 6.70 11.09
N TYR A 56 19.96 5.93 10.08
CA TYR A 56 19.10 4.77 10.29
C TYR A 56 19.93 3.57 10.76
N ASP A 57 19.61 3.09 11.96
CA ASP A 57 20.05 1.79 12.46
C ASP A 57 19.36 0.66 11.67
N ALA A 58 19.99 -0.51 11.58
CA ALA A 58 19.45 -1.71 10.94
C ALA A 58 18.12 -2.20 11.57
N ARG A 59 17.75 -1.65 12.74
CA ARG A 59 16.45 -1.83 13.41
C ARG A 59 15.31 -0.99 12.81
N MET A 60 15.54 -0.19 11.75
CA MET A 60 14.48 0.57 11.09
C MET A 60 13.45 -0.33 10.42
N LYS A 61 12.24 -0.37 10.97
CA LYS A 61 11.04 -0.92 10.32
C LYS A 61 10.14 0.22 9.82
N ALA A 62 9.36 -0.04 8.78
CA ALA A 62 8.31 0.90 8.34
C ALA A 62 7.30 1.11 9.49
N SER A 63 6.86 2.35 9.73
CA SER A 63 5.90 2.68 10.79
C SER A 63 4.44 2.72 10.33
N ARG A 64 4.21 2.51 9.02
CA ARG A 64 2.92 2.49 8.32
C ARG A 64 2.99 1.46 7.20
N GLN A 65 1.91 0.75 6.97
CA GLN A 65 1.74 -0.15 5.83
C GLN A 65 0.43 0.21 5.10
N LEU A 66 0.47 0.21 3.77
CA LEU A 66 -0.69 0.41 2.90
C LEU A 66 -1.06 -0.95 2.31
N GLN A 67 -2.17 -1.53 2.75
CA GLN A 67 -2.76 -2.70 2.13
C GLN A 67 -3.70 -2.23 1.01
N ILE A 68 -3.69 -2.95 -0.11
CA ILE A 68 -4.42 -2.57 -1.32
C ILE A 68 -5.32 -3.73 -1.74
N PHE A 69 -6.61 -3.47 -1.93
CA PHE A 69 -7.65 -4.44 -2.24
C PHE A 69 -8.31 -4.05 -3.57
N GLU A 70 -8.60 -5.01 -4.45
CA GLU A 70 -9.34 -4.72 -5.69
C GLU A 70 -10.84 -4.95 -5.47
N ASP A 71 -11.60 -3.87 -5.31
CA ASP A 71 -13.06 -3.94 -5.30
C ASP A 71 -13.63 -3.93 -6.73
N ALA A 72 -14.47 -4.93 -6.99
CA ALA A 72 -15.05 -5.19 -8.31
C ALA A 72 -15.93 -4.04 -8.82
N GLU A 73 -16.61 -3.31 -7.92
CA GLU A 73 -17.58 -2.27 -8.30
C GLU A 73 -16.97 -0.86 -8.37
N ASP A 74 -16.31 -0.39 -7.30
CA ASP A 74 -16.02 1.05 -7.15
C ASP A 74 -14.57 1.44 -7.51
N GLY A 75 -13.57 0.58 -7.30
CA GLY A 75 -12.17 0.90 -7.61
C GLY A 75 -11.16 -0.03 -6.94
N MET A 76 -9.88 0.36 -7.00
CA MET A 76 -8.92 -0.14 -6.01
C MET A 76 -9.23 0.54 -4.67
N THR A 77 -9.55 -0.22 -3.64
CA THR A 77 -9.64 0.27 -2.26
C THR A 77 -8.36 -0.04 -1.51
N TRP A 78 -8.19 0.58 -0.35
CA TRP A 78 -6.97 0.48 0.43
C TRP A 78 -7.28 0.73 1.91
N THR A 79 -6.52 0.09 2.77
CA THR A 79 -6.48 0.42 4.19
C THR A 79 -5.05 0.80 4.55
N ILE A 80 -4.90 1.66 5.56
CA ILE A 80 -3.58 1.97 6.12
C ILE A 80 -3.57 1.48 7.56
N GLY A 81 -2.70 0.50 7.79
CA GLY A 81 -2.32 0.08 9.13
C GLY A 81 -1.21 0.96 9.69
N ASP A 82 -1.22 1.14 11.01
CA ASP A 82 0.02 1.06 11.76
C ASP A 82 0.71 -0.26 11.36
N ALA A 83 1.97 -0.22 10.96
CA ALA A 83 2.65 -1.44 10.52
C ALA A 83 2.78 -2.43 11.67
N ILE A 84 2.51 -3.70 11.41
CA ILE A 84 2.68 -4.75 12.43
C ILE A 84 4.16 -5.17 12.42
N PRO A 85 4.90 -5.02 13.53
CA PRO A 85 6.25 -5.57 13.62
C PRO A 85 6.17 -7.09 13.55
N ASP A 86 6.88 -7.67 12.58
CA ASP A 86 7.07 -9.11 12.41
C ASP A 86 5.82 -9.88 11.93
N ALA A 87 4.98 -9.21 11.11
CA ALA A 87 4.27 -9.92 10.05
C ALA A 87 5.28 -10.33 8.95
N GLU A 88 5.67 -11.61 8.92
CA GLU A 88 6.30 -12.19 7.72
C GLU A 88 5.31 -12.10 6.55
N PRO A 89 5.79 -11.96 5.29
CA PRO A 89 4.90 -12.13 4.15
C PRO A 89 4.39 -13.58 4.14
N GLU A 90 3.07 -13.75 4.14
CA GLU A 90 2.42 -15.04 3.95
C GLU A 90 2.96 -15.66 2.65
N LYS A 91 3.67 -16.78 2.79
CA LYS A 91 4.25 -17.50 1.65
C LYS A 91 3.11 -18.28 0.99
N GLU A 92 2.85 -18.02 -0.28
CA GLU A 92 1.97 -18.87 -1.07
C GLU A 92 2.57 -20.29 -1.11
N GLU A 93 1.87 -21.25 -0.50
CA GLU A 93 2.32 -22.64 -0.38
C GLU A 93 2.21 -23.34 -1.75
N HIS A 94 3.30 -23.27 -2.52
CA HIS A 94 3.50 -24.12 -3.68
C HIS A 94 4.12 -25.45 -3.25
N GLU A 95 3.27 -26.48 -3.11
CA GLU A 95 3.69 -27.88 -3.08
C GLU A 95 4.32 -28.27 -4.43
N GLU A 96 5.61 -28.64 -4.43
CA GLU A 96 6.15 -29.62 -5.38
C GLU A 96 7.09 -30.57 -4.62
N GLU A 97 6.73 -31.86 -4.61
CA GLU A 97 7.56 -32.94 -4.05
C GLU A 97 8.73 -33.26 -5.01
N GLY A 98 9.91 -33.56 -4.47
CA GLY A 98 11.09 -33.91 -5.28
C GLY A 98 12.16 -34.60 -4.44
N GLU A 99 12.34 -35.91 -4.66
CA GLU A 99 13.08 -36.81 -3.78
C GLU A 99 14.61 -36.58 -3.70
N GLU A 100 15.10 -36.89 -2.50
CA GLU A 100 16.42 -37.38 -2.07
C GLU A 100 17.59 -37.59 -3.07
N VAL A 101 18.79 -37.30 -2.57
CA VAL A 101 19.93 -38.24 -2.63
C VAL A 101 20.60 -38.31 -1.24
N THR A 102 21.02 -39.50 -0.80
CA THR A 102 21.35 -39.80 0.62
C THR A 102 22.81 -40.22 0.89
N SER A 103 23.27 -39.94 2.12
CA SER A 103 24.47 -40.48 2.84
C SER A 103 24.44 -39.92 4.28
N HIS A 104 24.46 -40.63 5.43
CA HIS A 104 25.07 -41.91 5.87
C HIS A 104 26.59 -41.96 5.66
N ASP A 105 27.49 -42.18 6.64
CA ASP A 105 27.38 -42.39 8.11
C ASP A 105 28.73 -41.99 8.78
N ASP A 106 28.95 -41.95 10.10
CA ASP A 106 28.18 -42.34 11.32
C ASP A 106 28.00 -41.13 12.29
N LYS A 107 27.23 -41.09 13.41
CA LYS A 107 26.62 -42.04 14.38
C LYS A 107 27.49 -42.42 15.62
N LEU A 108 26.89 -42.32 16.83
CA LEU A 108 27.38 -42.77 18.17
C LEU A 108 28.65 -42.07 18.74
N ALA A 109 28.88 -41.98 20.06
CA ALA A 109 28.15 -42.52 21.21
C ALA A 109 27.92 -41.47 22.33
N GLU A 110 26.94 -41.76 23.18
CA GLU A 110 26.61 -41.06 24.43
C GLU A 110 27.45 -41.61 25.61
N GLU A 111 27.18 -41.13 26.83
CA GLU A 111 27.56 -41.74 28.12
C GLU A 111 29.06 -41.77 28.52
N LEU A 112 29.44 -40.86 29.42
CA LEU A 112 30.21 -41.19 30.64
C LEU A 112 30.09 -40.08 31.70
N GLU A 113 29.87 -40.47 32.96
CA GLU A 113 29.40 -39.58 34.03
C GLU A 113 30.51 -38.88 34.85
N GLY A 114 30.14 -37.74 35.47
CA GLY A 114 30.07 -37.73 36.94
C GLY A 114 30.96 -36.75 37.74
N LYS A 115 30.36 -36.22 38.82
CA LYS A 115 30.95 -35.42 39.93
C LYS A 115 31.31 -33.96 39.54
N LEU A 116 30.92 -32.91 40.28
CA LEU A 116 30.23 -32.72 41.57
C LEU A 116 29.20 -31.56 41.39
N GLY A 117 28.06 -31.42 42.08
CA GLY A 117 27.50 -32.17 43.20
C GLY A 117 27.37 -31.33 44.47
N ILE A 118 26.22 -30.67 44.72
CA ILE A 118 25.80 -30.07 46.00
C ILE A 118 24.25 -29.89 46.05
N SER A 119 23.69 -30.25 47.21
CA SER A 119 22.30 -30.14 47.74
C SER A 119 21.12 -29.67 46.85
N ASP A 120 20.18 -30.59 46.69
CA ASP A 120 18.72 -30.38 46.72
C ASP A 120 18.22 -29.83 48.09
N ASP A 121 17.14 -29.05 48.08
CA ASP A 121 16.14 -28.92 49.16
C ASP A 121 14.87 -28.25 48.55
N GLY A 122 13.76 -28.99 48.47
CA GLY A 122 12.59 -28.61 47.68
C GLY A 122 11.29 -28.43 48.48
N VAL A 123 10.41 -27.54 48.00
CA VAL A 123 8.98 -27.48 48.40
C VAL A 123 8.12 -27.24 47.17
N GLU A 124 7.09 -28.06 47.00
CA GLU A 124 6.11 -27.96 45.92
C GLU A 124 5.15 -26.77 46.14
N ALA A 125 4.82 -26.06 45.06
CA ALA A 125 3.69 -25.14 45.00
C ALA A 125 3.13 -25.12 43.58
N GLU A 126 2.09 -25.92 43.33
CA GLU A 126 1.35 -25.85 42.06
C GLU A 126 0.72 -24.45 41.91
N SER A 127 0.91 -23.84 40.75
CA SER A 127 0.23 -22.61 40.34
C SER A 127 0.20 -22.55 38.82
N GLU A 128 -1.01 -22.54 38.25
CA GLU A 128 -1.22 -22.57 36.81
C GLU A 128 -0.73 -21.25 36.17
N GLU A 129 0.38 -21.29 35.43
CA GLU A 129 0.83 -20.15 34.61
C GLU A 129 0.14 -20.15 33.23
N PRO A 130 -0.79 -19.20 32.94
CA PRO A 130 -1.18 -18.91 31.57
C PRO A 130 -0.02 -18.19 30.85
N ALA A 131 0.44 -18.75 29.73
CA ALA A 131 1.70 -18.36 29.09
C ALA A 131 1.83 -16.85 28.76
N PRO A 132 2.99 -16.21 29.05
CA PRO A 132 3.20 -14.76 28.91
C PRO A 132 3.49 -14.32 27.46
N HIS A 133 2.74 -14.83 26.48
CA HIS A 133 3.04 -14.65 25.05
C HIS A 133 2.22 -13.56 24.32
N ALA A 134 1.34 -12.83 25.04
CA ALA A 134 0.40 -11.88 24.43
C ALA A 134 0.78 -10.37 24.54
N GLU A 135 1.69 -9.99 25.44
CA GLU A 135 1.86 -8.57 25.82
C GLU A 135 2.95 -7.78 25.04
N GLN A 136 3.81 -8.44 24.27
CA GLN A 136 4.93 -7.78 23.57
C GLN A 136 4.71 -7.60 22.05
N GLN A 137 3.55 -7.09 21.67
CA GLN A 137 3.47 -6.25 20.46
C GLN A 137 4.40 -5.04 20.65
N ARG A 138 5.63 -5.14 20.12
CA ARG A 138 6.70 -4.15 20.28
C ARG A 138 6.34 -2.86 19.54
N LYS A 139 5.53 -2.01 20.19
CA LYS A 139 5.04 -0.70 19.71
C LYS A 139 6.14 -0.01 18.93
N LEU A 140 5.94 0.14 17.62
CA LEU A 140 6.94 0.71 16.72
C LEU A 140 7.33 2.10 17.22
N GLY A 141 8.58 2.22 17.67
CA GLY A 141 9.09 3.45 18.25
C GLY A 141 9.02 4.58 17.23
N ASP A 142 8.63 5.78 17.68
CA ASP A 142 8.65 6.97 16.83
C ASP A 142 10.04 7.14 16.19
N PRO A 143 10.16 7.05 14.85
CA PRO A 143 11.46 7.02 14.17
C PRO A 143 12.25 8.32 14.36
N LEU A 144 11.61 9.42 14.80
CA LEU A 144 12.33 10.63 15.15
C LEU A 144 13.28 10.46 16.35
N ARG A 145 13.04 9.46 17.21
CA ARG A 145 13.89 9.17 18.37
C ARG A 145 15.26 8.61 17.99
N TRP A 146 15.44 8.09 16.77
CA TRP A 146 16.77 7.69 16.28
C TRP A 146 17.69 8.89 16.08
N TYR A 147 17.12 10.08 15.82
CA TYR A 147 17.87 11.34 15.75
C TYR A 147 18.09 12.00 17.13
N GLY A 148 17.87 11.27 18.23
CA GLY A 148 18.10 11.71 19.59
C GLY A 148 16.84 12.02 20.40
N LEU A 149 17.03 12.39 21.67
CA LEU A 149 15.95 12.56 22.65
C LEU A 149 14.98 13.72 22.33
N PHE A 150 15.47 14.76 21.65
CA PHE A 150 14.71 15.98 21.36
C PHE A 150 14.80 16.38 19.87
N PRO A 151 14.03 15.74 18.97
CA PRO A 151 13.97 16.14 17.57
C PRO A 151 13.42 17.58 17.43
N PRO A 152 14.01 18.42 16.55
CA PRO A 152 13.60 19.81 16.42
C PRO A 152 12.18 19.91 15.89
N THR A 153 11.54 21.05 16.12
CA THR A 153 10.16 21.31 15.68
C THR A 153 10.01 21.20 14.16
N SER A 154 11.03 21.65 13.41
CA SER A 154 11.16 21.54 11.96
C SER A 154 11.19 20.08 11.46
N LEU A 155 11.86 19.16 12.17
CA LEU A 155 11.82 17.74 11.81
C LEU A 155 10.45 17.09 12.12
N ARG A 156 9.81 17.50 13.22
CA ARG A 156 8.45 17.04 13.58
C ARG A 156 7.38 17.54 12.61
N THR A 157 7.44 18.79 12.13
CA THR A 157 6.52 19.30 11.11
C THR A 157 6.75 18.62 9.76
N ALA A 158 8.00 18.30 9.40
CA ALA A 158 8.31 17.51 8.21
C ALA A 158 7.71 16.08 8.31
N GLN A 159 7.84 15.40 9.45
CA GLN A 159 7.23 14.08 9.68
C GLN A 159 5.70 14.12 9.55
N SER A 160 5.04 15.13 10.15
CA SER A 160 3.58 15.28 10.04
C SER A 160 3.11 15.52 8.61
N ALA A 161 3.77 16.41 7.86
CA ALA A 161 3.44 16.67 6.45
C ALA A 161 3.69 15.44 5.55
N SER A 162 4.75 14.67 5.84
CA SER A 162 5.04 13.39 5.17
C SER A 162 3.95 12.35 5.46
N ARG A 163 3.53 12.23 6.73
CA ARG A 163 2.44 11.33 7.14
C ARG A 163 1.12 11.70 6.46
N GLU A 164 0.76 12.98 6.41
CA GLU A 164 -0.46 13.44 5.71
C GLU A 164 -0.41 13.11 4.21
N ALA A 165 0.73 13.36 3.55
CA ALA A 165 0.90 13.08 2.12
C ALA A 165 0.74 11.58 1.81
N VAL A 166 1.39 10.71 2.58
CA VAL A 166 1.33 9.24 2.40
C VAL A 166 0.00 8.65 2.85
N HIS A 167 -0.64 9.20 3.88
CA HIS A 167 -1.85 8.61 4.47
C HIS A 167 -3.17 9.10 3.85
N GLU A 168 -3.25 10.37 3.44
CA GLU A 168 -4.48 10.95 2.92
C GLU A 168 -4.44 11.19 1.41
N VAL A 169 -3.31 11.69 0.89
CA VAL A 169 -3.30 12.32 -0.44
C VAL A 169 -2.88 11.35 -1.54
N ILE A 170 -1.74 10.67 -1.39
CA ILE A 170 -1.26 9.69 -2.39
C ILE A 170 -2.27 8.54 -2.62
N PRO A 171 -2.87 7.91 -1.58
CA PRO A 171 -3.78 6.79 -1.79
C PRO A 171 -5.09 7.21 -2.48
N ARG A 172 -5.65 8.37 -2.11
CA ARG A 172 -6.80 8.97 -2.81
C ARG A 172 -6.45 9.30 -4.26
N LEU A 173 -5.27 9.86 -4.53
CA LEU A 173 -4.82 10.20 -5.88
C LEU A 173 -4.77 8.95 -6.78
N VAL A 174 -4.23 7.83 -6.28
CA VAL A 174 -4.23 6.54 -6.99
C VAL A 174 -5.65 6.00 -7.19
N THR A 175 -6.52 6.14 -6.18
CA THR A 175 -7.93 5.74 -6.28
C THR A 175 -8.67 6.51 -7.38
N VAL A 176 -8.49 7.83 -7.43
CA VAL A 176 -9.12 8.71 -8.43
C VAL A 176 -8.56 8.44 -9.83
N ASP A 177 -7.25 8.21 -9.97
CA ASP A 177 -6.63 7.83 -11.25
C ASP A 177 -7.20 6.52 -11.79
N ALA A 178 -7.30 5.47 -10.95
CA ALA A 178 -7.92 4.20 -11.32
C ALA A 178 -9.40 4.36 -11.74
N LYS A 179 -10.19 5.17 -11.00
CA LYS A 179 -11.59 5.48 -11.35
C LYS A 179 -11.67 6.26 -12.68
N MET A 180 -10.76 7.21 -12.91
CA MET A 180 -10.67 7.98 -14.16
C MET A 180 -10.36 7.08 -15.36
N GLN A 181 -9.40 6.16 -15.23
CA GLN A 181 -9.06 5.17 -16.25
C GLN A 181 -10.24 4.21 -16.55
N ARG A 182 -10.93 3.71 -15.51
CA ARG A 182 -12.14 2.87 -15.66
C ARG A 182 -13.21 3.62 -16.49
N LEU A 183 -13.51 4.89 -16.17
CA LEU A 183 -14.47 5.71 -16.95
C LEU A 183 -14.02 6.00 -18.39
N GLU A 184 -12.73 6.24 -18.64
CA GLU A 184 -12.24 6.42 -20.01
C GLU A 184 -12.48 5.18 -20.87
N ILE A 185 -12.26 3.99 -20.32
CA ILE A 185 -12.55 2.72 -21.00
C ILE A 185 -14.05 2.62 -21.31
N GLU A 186 -14.93 3.02 -20.40
CA GLU A 186 -16.38 3.07 -20.64
C GLU A 186 -16.78 4.08 -21.71
N ILE A 187 -16.25 5.30 -21.69
CA ILE A 187 -16.49 6.33 -22.72
C ILE A 187 -16.04 5.84 -24.09
N ARG A 188 -14.85 5.22 -24.19
CA ARG A 188 -14.33 4.59 -25.41
C ARG A 188 -15.25 3.45 -25.88
N ARG A 189 -15.73 2.58 -24.98
CA ARG A 189 -16.69 1.50 -25.27
C ARG A 189 -18.04 2.04 -25.74
N ALA A 190 -18.59 3.07 -25.10
CA ALA A 190 -19.88 3.68 -25.41
C ALA A 190 -19.86 4.39 -26.78
N ARG A 191 -18.82 5.20 -27.06
CA ARG A 191 -18.59 5.83 -28.38
C ARG A 191 -18.48 4.77 -29.49
N LYS A 192 -17.73 3.68 -29.26
CA LYS A 192 -17.58 2.56 -30.22
C LYS A 192 -18.89 1.77 -30.43
N LYS A 193 -19.73 1.64 -29.40
CA LYS A 193 -21.09 1.08 -29.53
C LYS A 193 -22.00 2.00 -30.37
N ARG A 194 -21.99 3.31 -30.10
CA ARG A 194 -22.79 4.31 -30.84
C ARG A 194 -22.45 4.34 -32.34
N ALA A 195 -21.16 4.38 -32.69
CA ALA A 195 -20.72 4.37 -34.09
C ALA A 195 -21.29 3.15 -34.86
N LYS A 196 -21.12 1.93 -34.30
CA LYS A 196 -21.67 0.69 -34.86
C LYS A 196 -23.20 0.70 -35.00
N THR A 197 -23.94 1.39 -34.12
CA THR A 197 -25.40 1.52 -34.28
C THR A 197 -25.79 2.50 -35.37
N GLU A 198 -25.06 3.60 -35.55
CA GLU A 198 -25.32 4.54 -36.66
C GLU A 198 -24.93 3.93 -38.03
N GLU A 199 -23.84 3.17 -38.11
CA GLU A 199 -23.47 2.39 -39.30
C GLU A 199 -24.56 1.36 -39.69
N LYS A 200 -25.19 0.71 -38.70
CA LYS A 200 -26.31 -0.20 -38.96
C LYS A 200 -27.56 0.55 -39.43
N LYS A 201 -27.91 1.68 -38.78
CA LYS A 201 -29.04 2.54 -39.19
C LYS A 201 -28.85 3.07 -40.61
N SER A 202 -27.66 3.54 -40.97
CA SER A 202 -27.38 4.09 -42.31
C SER A 202 -27.46 3.01 -43.40
N LYS A 203 -26.92 1.82 -43.15
CA LYS A 203 -27.07 0.66 -44.05
C LYS A 203 -28.54 0.25 -44.24
N VAL A 204 -29.32 0.14 -43.16
CA VAL A 204 -30.76 -0.19 -43.24
C VAL A 204 -31.57 0.91 -43.95
N LYS A 205 -31.21 2.20 -43.76
CA LYS A 205 -31.81 3.31 -44.51
C LYS A 205 -31.49 3.20 -46.00
N ALA A 206 -30.24 2.91 -46.36
CA ALA A 206 -29.79 2.78 -47.75
C ALA A 206 -30.47 1.60 -48.48
N THR A 207 -30.57 0.42 -47.85
CA THR A 207 -31.29 -0.72 -48.44
C THR A 207 -32.79 -0.43 -48.59
N LYS A 208 -33.41 0.28 -47.63
CA LYS A 208 -34.83 0.67 -47.73
C LYS A 208 -35.08 1.69 -48.85
N SER A 209 -34.17 2.65 -49.09
CA SER A 209 -34.28 3.56 -50.24
C SER A 209 -34.06 2.85 -51.58
N ALA A 210 -33.13 1.89 -51.65
CA ALA A 210 -32.88 1.13 -52.86
C ALA A 210 -34.10 0.26 -53.26
N ALA A 211 -34.77 -0.37 -52.29
CA ALA A 211 -35.97 -1.17 -52.55
C ALA A 211 -37.16 -0.33 -53.06
N VAL A 212 -37.33 0.91 -52.57
CA VAL A 212 -38.39 1.82 -53.05
C VAL A 212 -38.10 2.31 -54.47
N GLY A 213 -36.83 2.59 -54.80
CA GLY A 213 -36.42 3.02 -56.15
C GLY A 213 -36.46 1.94 -57.23
N ALA A 214 -36.75 0.69 -56.87
CA ALA A 214 -36.84 -0.45 -57.80
C ALA A 214 -38.29 -0.96 -57.99
N SER A 215 -39.29 -0.20 -57.50
CA SER A 215 -40.71 -0.54 -57.55
C SER A 215 -41.57 0.55 -58.23
N VAL A 216 -40.93 1.34 -59.10
CA VAL A 216 -41.50 2.43 -59.91
C VAL A 216 -41.00 2.27 -61.34
#